data_AF-A0A258TMN6-F1
#
_entry.id   AF-A0A258TMN6-F1
#
_cell.length_a   1.000
_cell.length_b   1.000
_cell.length_c   1.000
_cell.angle_alpha   90.00
_cell.angle_beta   90.00
_cell.angle_gamma   90.00
#
_symmetry.space_group_name_H-M   'P 1'
#
loop_
_entity.id
_entity.type
_entity.pdbx_description
1 polymer ?
#
loop_
_entity_poly.entity_id
_entity_poly.type
_entity_poly.pdbx_seq_one_letter_code
_entity_poly.pdbx_strand_id
1 'polypeptide(L)'
;MNHNTLRARLVVSFKAETHELESIVDLDRCLADAGEEPNFHLLLAKAGGIDPYSYLYEALEAHDIEFSDPTGIAALSCRDGQFDWRQFEQHRREDQGLQVVRAIAERTLGVRDLDQNPDLKAALLAAYRAGKGDA
;
A
#
# COMPACT_ATOMS: atom_id res chain seq x y z
N MET A 1 7.03 8.77 -10.74
CA MET A 1 6.57 8.13 -9.50
C MET A 1 5.69 6.98 -9.92
N ASN A 2 6.06 5.74 -9.61
CA ASN A 2 5.14 4.62 -9.84
C ASN A 2 4.02 4.76 -8.81
N HIS A 3 2.77 4.80 -9.26
CA HIS A 3 1.63 4.73 -8.35
C HIS A 3 1.62 3.37 -7.68
N ASN A 4 1.21 3.36 -6.41
CA ASN A 4 1.03 2.14 -5.64
C ASN A 4 -0.44 1.71 -5.77
N THR A 5 -0.68 0.71 -6.59
CA THR A 5 -2.03 0.16 -6.80
C THR A 5 -2.04 -1.33 -6.49
N LEU A 6 -3.22 -1.85 -6.14
CA LEU A 6 -3.48 -3.28 -6.07
C LEU A 6 -4.87 -3.58 -6.64
N ARG A 7 -5.09 -4.80 -7.13
CA ARG A 7 -6.43 -5.29 -7.43
C ARG A 7 -6.94 -6.06 -6.20
N ALA A 8 -8.13 -5.70 -5.74
CA ALA A 8 -8.86 -6.42 -4.70
C ALA A 8 -10.05 -7.12 -5.35
N ARG A 9 -10.24 -8.40 -5.03
CA ARG A 9 -11.33 -9.23 -5.54
C ARG A 9 -11.98 -10.00 -4.39
N LEU A 10 -13.30 -10.12 -4.42
CA LEU A 10 -14.08 -10.87 -3.45
C LEU A 10 -15.19 -11.63 -4.17
N VAL A 11 -15.30 -12.92 -3.89
CA VAL A 11 -16.38 -13.79 -4.39
C VAL A 11 -17.17 -14.32 -3.21
N VAL A 12 -18.48 -14.08 -3.20
CA VAL A 12 -19.40 -14.58 -2.17
C VAL A 12 -20.62 -15.22 -2.81
N SER A 13 -21.14 -16.28 -2.20
CA SER A 13 -22.43 -16.86 -2.58
C SER A 13 -23.48 -16.53 -1.52
N PHE A 14 -24.50 -15.77 -1.89
CA PHE A 14 -25.57 -15.32 -1.01
C PHE A 14 -26.94 -15.57 -1.67
N LYS A 15 -27.88 -16.21 -0.96
CA LYS A 15 -29.23 -16.54 -1.47
C LYS A 15 -29.23 -17.28 -2.82
N ALA A 16 -28.32 -18.24 -3.00
CA ALA A 16 -28.14 -18.99 -4.24
C ALA A 16 -27.69 -18.15 -5.47
N GLU A 17 -27.26 -16.91 -5.23
CA GLU A 17 -26.61 -16.06 -6.23
C GLU A 17 -25.13 -15.89 -5.85
N THR A 18 -24.24 -15.99 -6.84
CA THR A 18 -22.81 -15.72 -6.65
C THR A 18 -22.54 -14.28 -7.07
N HIS A 19 -22.01 -13.49 -6.13
CA HIS A 19 -21.58 -12.12 -6.37
C HIS A 19 -20.06 -12.08 -6.45
N GLU A 20 -19.57 -11.44 -7.49
CA GLU A 20 -18.14 -11.19 -7.70
C GLU A 20 -17.92 -9.69 -7.75
N LEU A 21 -17.06 -9.21 -6.85
CA LEU A 21 -16.66 -7.81 -6.75
C LEU A 21 -15.18 -7.71 -7.05
N GLU A 22 -14.81 -6.73 -7.87
CA GLU A 22 -13.42 -6.43 -8.17
C GLU A 22 -13.24 -4.91 -8.24
N SER A 23 -12.13 -4.42 -7.69
CA SER A 23 -11.74 -3.03 -7.85
C SER A 23 -10.22 -2.87 -7.82
N ILE A 24 -9.72 -1.84 -8.51
CA ILE A 24 -8.33 -1.40 -8.42
C ILE A 24 -8.27 -0.33 -7.33
N VAL A 25 -7.55 -0.62 -6.25
CA VAL A 25 -7.34 0.28 -5.12
C VAL A 25 -6.08 1.11 -5.36
N ASP A 26 -6.22 2.42 -5.28
CA ASP A 26 -5.12 3.38 -5.25
C ASP A 26 -4.67 3.60 -3.80
N LEU A 27 -3.55 2.98 -3.43
CA LEU A 27 -3.04 2.99 -2.07
C LEU A 27 -2.44 4.34 -1.69
N ASP A 28 -1.91 5.08 -2.67
CA ASP A 28 -1.37 6.42 -2.43
C ASP A 28 -2.50 7.38 -2.02
N ARG A 29 -3.68 7.24 -2.63
CA ARG A 29 -4.89 7.98 -2.24
C ARG A 29 -5.40 7.57 -0.86
N CYS A 30 -5.47 6.27 -0.55
CA CYS A 30 -5.89 5.78 0.77
C CYS A 30 -5.04 6.37 1.90
N LEU A 31 -3.71 6.47 1.68
CA LEU A 31 -2.80 7.09 2.64
C LEU A 31 -3.02 8.60 2.80
N ALA A 32 -3.45 9.31 1.75
CA ALA A 32 -3.68 10.75 1.79
C ALA A 32 -4.96 11.11 2.55
N ASP A 33 -6.01 10.28 2.44
CA ASP A 33 -7.33 10.58 2.97
C ASP A 33 -7.45 10.30 4.49
N ALA A 34 -6.90 9.17 4.96
CA ALA A 34 -7.09 8.73 6.35
C ALA A 34 -5.79 8.44 7.12
N GLY A 35 -4.69 8.08 6.43
CA GLY A 35 -3.46 7.63 7.06
C GLY A 35 -3.56 6.32 7.85
N GLU A 36 -4.75 5.68 7.84
CA GLU A 36 -5.05 4.39 8.45
C GLU A 36 -5.41 3.36 7.36
N GLU A 37 -5.46 2.08 7.74
CA GLU A 37 -5.85 1.00 6.84
C GLU A 37 -7.28 1.23 6.32
N PRO A 38 -7.48 1.29 4.99
CA PRO A 38 -8.81 1.46 4.43
C PRO A 38 -9.63 0.19 4.67
N ASN A 39 -10.93 0.36 4.92
CA ASN A 39 -11.84 -0.77 4.89
C ASN A 39 -12.03 -1.24 3.43
N PHE A 40 -11.26 -2.26 3.03
CA PHE A 40 -11.28 -2.80 1.68
C PHE A 40 -12.63 -3.41 1.29
N HIS A 41 -13.35 -4.04 2.24
CA HIS A 41 -14.71 -4.53 2.00
C HIS A 41 -15.66 -3.40 1.66
N LEU A 42 -15.59 -2.29 2.38
CA LEU A 42 -16.40 -1.10 2.11
C LEU A 42 -16.05 -0.47 0.76
N LEU A 43 -14.77 -0.45 0.38
CA LEU A 43 -14.34 0.02 -0.94
C LEU A 43 -14.93 -0.84 -2.07
N LEU A 44 -14.84 -2.17 -1.93
CA LEU A 44 -15.41 -3.11 -2.90
C LEU A 44 -16.93 -3.02 -2.98
N ALA A 45 -17.62 -2.93 -1.84
CA ALA A 45 -19.06 -2.80 -1.78
C ALA A 45 -19.55 -1.52 -2.48
N LYS A 46 -18.90 -0.37 -2.18
CA LYS A 46 -19.21 0.90 -2.85
C LYS A 46 -18.95 0.85 -4.36
N ALA A 47 -17.85 0.24 -4.78
CA ALA A 47 -17.53 0.06 -6.20
C ALA A 47 -18.57 -0.83 -6.92
N GLY A 48 -19.08 -1.85 -6.24
CA GLY A 48 -20.13 -2.75 -6.71
C GLY A 48 -21.56 -2.23 -6.56
N GLY A 49 -21.77 -1.03 -6.03
CA GLY A 49 -23.10 -0.45 -5.78
C GLY A 49 -23.89 -1.16 -4.66
N ILE A 50 -23.21 -1.84 -3.74
CA ILE A 50 -23.81 -2.54 -2.62
C ILE A 50 -23.93 -1.58 -1.43
N ASP A 51 -25.12 -1.54 -0.83
CA ASP A 51 -25.39 -0.75 0.36
C ASP A 51 -24.63 -1.33 1.57
N PRO A 52 -23.80 -0.53 2.29
CA PRO A 52 -23.09 -0.94 3.50
C PRO A 52 -24.00 -1.40 4.66
N TYR A 53 -25.30 -1.15 4.61
CA TYR A 53 -26.27 -1.59 5.61
C TYR A 53 -27.09 -2.82 5.16
N SER A 54 -26.71 -3.45 4.05
CA SER A 54 -27.40 -4.63 3.53
C SER A 54 -26.85 -5.93 4.13
N TYR A 55 -27.71 -6.95 4.24
CA TYR A 55 -27.28 -8.32 4.59
C TYR A 55 -26.25 -8.89 3.61
N LEU A 56 -26.25 -8.42 2.35
CA LEU A 56 -25.23 -8.80 1.39
C LEU A 56 -23.86 -8.25 1.83
N TYR A 57 -23.80 -7.01 2.33
CA TYR A 57 -22.58 -6.44 2.87
C TYR A 57 -22.07 -7.20 4.11
N GLU A 58 -22.96 -7.59 5.03
CA GLU A 58 -22.57 -8.45 6.15
C GLU A 58 -21.96 -9.78 5.68
N ALA A 59 -22.51 -10.37 4.61
CA ALA A 59 -21.95 -11.57 4.00
C ALA A 59 -20.57 -11.29 3.36
N LEU A 60 -20.37 -10.13 2.73
CA LEU A 60 -19.06 -9.73 2.18
C LEU A 60 -18.01 -9.60 3.28
N GLU A 61 -18.31 -8.94 4.40
CA GLU A 61 -17.37 -8.76 5.53
C GLU A 61 -16.91 -10.08 6.15
N ALA A 62 -17.70 -11.15 6.01
CA ALA A 62 -17.35 -12.49 6.46
C ALA A 62 -16.45 -13.27 5.49
N HIS A 63 -16.16 -12.74 4.30
CA HIS A 63 -15.34 -13.40 3.28
C HIS A 63 -14.00 -12.69 3.08
N ASP A 64 -12.97 -13.47 2.80
CA ASP A 64 -11.63 -12.95 2.54
C ASP A 64 -11.58 -12.23 1.18
N ILE A 65 -10.78 -11.17 1.13
CA ILE A 65 -10.45 -10.46 -0.10
C ILE A 65 -9.16 -11.06 -0.65
N GLU A 66 -9.18 -11.40 -1.93
CA GLU A 66 -7.98 -11.79 -2.68
C GLU A 66 -7.35 -10.55 -3.32
N PHE A 67 -6.08 -10.32 -3.01
CA PHE A 67 -5.27 -9.22 -3.52
C PHE A 67 -4.31 -9.71 -4.62
N SER A 68 -4.26 -8.97 -5.73
CA SER A 68 -3.45 -9.33 -6.89
C SER A 68 -2.95 -8.09 -7.63
N ASP A 69 -2.08 -8.31 -8.64
CA ASP A 69 -1.51 -7.28 -9.50
C ASP A 69 -0.98 -6.03 -8.77
N PRO A 70 -0.16 -6.19 -7.71
CA PRO A 70 0.38 -5.06 -6.98
C PRO A 70 1.41 -4.31 -7.83
N THR A 71 1.41 -2.98 -7.74
CA THR A 71 2.35 -2.11 -8.45
C THR A 71 3.16 -1.25 -7.47
N GLY A 72 4.33 -0.78 -7.92
CA GLY A 72 5.20 0.04 -7.09
C GLY A 72 5.74 -0.70 -5.86
N ILE A 73 5.79 -0.01 -4.72
CA ILE A 73 6.29 -0.58 -3.45
C ILE A 73 5.27 -1.56 -2.83
N ALA A 74 4.00 -1.50 -3.25
CA ALA A 74 2.96 -2.42 -2.79
C ALA A 74 3.25 -3.88 -3.12
N ALA A 75 4.04 -4.14 -4.19
CA ALA A 75 4.44 -5.49 -4.58
C ALA A 75 5.28 -6.21 -3.50
N LEU A 76 5.98 -5.45 -2.64
CA LEU A 76 6.75 -6.03 -1.54
C LEU A 76 5.89 -6.47 -0.36
N SER A 77 4.64 -5.99 -0.30
CA SER A 77 3.70 -6.19 0.81
C SER A 77 2.49 -7.03 0.42
N CYS A 78 2.48 -7.59 -0.79
CA CYS A 78 1.44 -8.47 -1.29
C CYS A 78 2.02 -9.86 -1.49
N ARG A 79 1.47 -10.89 -0.82
CA ARG A 79 1.94 -12.28 -0.91
C ARG A 79 0.76 -13.24 -0.83
N ASP A 80 0.77 -14.24 -1.71
CA ASP A 80 -0.20 -15.35 -1.70
C ASP A 80 -1.67 -14.90 -1.61
N GLY A 81 -2.05 -13.88 -2.37
CA GLY A 81 -3.42 -13.35 -2.38
C GLY A 81 -3.75 -12.45 -1.18
N GLN A 82 -2.80 -12.18 -0.29
CA GLN A 82 -2.97 -11.32 0.88
C GLN A 82 -2.15 -10.04 0.75
N PHE A 83 -2.63 -8.96 1.37
CA PHE A 83 -1.95 -7.67 1.41
C PHE A 83 -1.76 -7.21 2.85
N ASP A 84 -0.52 -6.92 3.23
CA ASP A 84 -0.17 -6.39 4.55
C ASP A 84 -0.04 -4.86 4.48
N TRP A 85 -1.08 -4.17 4.97
CA TRP A 85 -1.13 -2.71 5.00
C TRP A 85 0.01 -2.11 5.82
N ARG A 86 0.33 -2.68 6.99
CA ARG A 86 1.38 -2.16 7.88
C ARG A 86 2.75 -2.30 7.24
N GLN A 87 3.01 -3.43 6.58
CA GLN A 87 4.24 -3.65 5.84
C GLN A 87 4.35 -2.67 4.66
N PHE A 88 3.25 -2.43 3.93
CA PHE A 88 3.21 -1.42 2.87
C PHE A 88 3.54 -0.02 3.39
N GLU A 89 2.92 0.41 4.49
CA GLU A 89 3.24 1.71 5.12
C GLU A 89 4.72 1.82 5.48
N GLN A 90 5.30 0.76 6.06
CA GLN A 90 6.71 0.74 6.40
C GLN A 90 7.59 0.88 5.16
N HIS A 91 7.41 0.00 4.16
CA HIS A 91 8.21 0.04 2.93
C HIS A 91 8.08 1.39 2.20
N ARG A 92 6.88 1.98 2.20
CA ARG A 92 6.63 3.29 1.59
C ARG A 92 7.33 4.41 2.33
N ARG A 93 7.31 4.42 3.68
CA ARG A 93 8.04 5.40 4.50
C ARG A 93 9.55 5.29 4.27
N GLU A 94 10.06 4.05 4.16
CA GLU A 94 11.47 3.79 3.88
C GLU A 94 11.89 4.25 2.47
N ASP A 95 11.09 3.95 1.45
CA ASP A 95 11.33 4.41 0.08
C ASP A 95 11.32 5.94 0.01
N GLN A 96 10.32 6.59 0.60
CA GLN A 96 10.26 8.06 0.66
C GLN A 96 11.48 8.68 1.34
N GLY A 97 11.92 8.11 2.47
CA GLY A 97 13.13 8.53 3.16
C GLY A 97 14.36 8.39 2.27
N LEU A 98 14.48 7.28 1.54
CA LEU A 98 15.58 7.06 0.61
C LEU A 98 15.57 8.04 -0.57
N GLN A 99 14.40 8.37 -1.12
CA GLN A 99 14.28 9.37 -2.19
C GLN A 99 14.75 10.75 -1.72
N VAL A 100 14.38 11.16 -0.50
CA VAL A 100 14.83 12.43 0.09
C VAL A 100 16.35 12.42 0.29
N VAL A 101 16.90 11.35 0.85
CA VAL A 101 18.35 11.21 1.06
C VAL A 101 19.12 11.24 -0.26
N ARG A 102 18.64 10.52 -1.29
CA ARG A 102 19.24 10.54 -2.63
C ARG A 102 19.24 11.94 -3.23
N ALA A 103 18.13 12.67 -3.15
CA ALA A 103 18.03 14.02 -3.67
C ALA A 103 19.00 15.00 -2.97
N ILE A 104 19.16 14.87 -1.64
CA ILE A 104 20.12 15.69 -0.87
C ILE A 104 21.56 15.33 -1.26
N ALA A 105 21.89 14.05 -1.33
CA ALA A 105 23.23 13.61 -1.68
C ALA A 105 23.64 14.00 -3.10
N GLU A 106 22.72 13.91 -4.07
CA GLU A 106 22.97 14.37 -5.43
C GLU A 106 23.22 15.89 -5.45
N ARG A 107 22.39 16.66 -4.76
CA ARG A 107 22.51 18.13 -4.72
C ARG A 107 23.75 18.63 -3.99
N THR A 108 24.13 17.99 -2.88
CA THR A 108 25.18 18.50 -1.98
C THR A 108 26.52 17.83 -2.21
N LEU A 109 26.53 16.53 -2.50
CA LEU A 109 27.75 15.73 -2.66
C LEU A 109 28.03 15.38 -4.12
N GLY A 110 27.11 15.68 -5.05
CA GLY A 110 27.24 15.29 -6.47
C GLY A 110 27.14 13.79 -6.71
N VAL A 111 26.72 13.00 -5.71
CA VAL A 111 26.60 11.55 -5.82
C VAL A 111 25.26 11.21 -6.48
N ARG A 112 25.30 10.83 -7.76
CA ARG A 112 24.10 10.45 -8.52
C ARG A 112 23.58 9.06 -8.20
N ASP A 113 24.47 8.17 -7.79
CA ASP A 113 24.14 6.78 -7.48
C ASP A 113 24.63 6.43 -6.07
N LEU A 114 23.70 6.53 -5.12
CA LEU A 114 23.97 6.20 -3.73
C LEU A 114 24.17 4.69 -3.52
N ASP A 115 23.65 3.85 -4.42
CA ASP A 115 23.75 2.40 -4.28
C ASP A 115 25.18 1.90 -4.54
N GLN A 116 26.02 2.69 -5.21
CA GLN A 116 27.45 2.43 -5.37
C GLN A 116 28.25 2.66 -4.08
N ASN A 117 27.68 3.32 -3.07
CA ASN A 117 28.36 3.61 -1.80
C ASN A 117 27.45 3.18 -0.63
N PRO A 118 27.36 1.88 -0.33
CA PRO A 118 26.44 1.34 0.67
C PRO A 118 26.67 1.90 2.07
N ASP A 119 27.92 2.16 2.46
CA ASP A 119 28.26 2.76 3.76
C ASP A 119 27.77 4.20 3.87
N LEU A 120 27.94 5.00 2.80
CA LEU A 120 27.45 6.37 2.74
C LEU A 120 25.91 6.40 2.76
N LYS A 121 25.28 5.52 1.98
CA LYS A 121 23.81 5.33 1.97
C LYS A 121 23.30 5.00 3.38
N ALA A 122 23.93 4.05 4.06
CA ALA A 122 23.57 3.65 5.42
C ALA A 122 23.73 4.82 6.42
N ALA A 123 24.85 5.54 6.37
CA ALA A 123 25.11 6.68 7.24
C ALA A 123 24.10 7.81 7.05
N LEU A 124 23.77 8.15 5.79
CA LEU A 124 22.81 9.21 5.49
C LEU A 124 21.37 8.82 5.88
N LEU A 125 20.99 7.56 5.65
CA LEU A 125 19.70 7.04 6.12
C LEU A 125 19.61 7.05 7.65
N ALA A 126 20.68 6.66 8.35
CA ALA A 126 20.74 6.69 9.80
C ALA A 126 20.61 8.13 10.34
N ALA A 127 21.32 9.09 9.74
CA ALA A 127 21.22 10.50 10.10
C ALA A 127 19.82 11.06 9.83
N TYR A 128 19.20 10.71 8.70
CA TYR A 128 17.83 11.11 8.37
C TYR A 128 16.81 10.57 9.39
N ARG A 129 16.90 9.28 9.76
CA ARG A 129 16.03 8.64 10.76
C ARG A 129 16.20 9.29 12.14
N ALA A 130 17.44 9.49 12.58
CA ALA A 130 17.74 10.15 13.84
C ALA A 130 17.19 11.58 13.91
N GLY A 131 17.28 12.34 12.81
CA GLY A 131 16.72 13.69 12.74
C GLY A 131 15.19 13.76 12.74
N LYS A 132 14.51 12.70 12.29
CA LYS A 132 13.04 12.61 12.24
C LYS A 132 12.42 12.17 13.57
N GLY A 133 13.23 11.66 14.50
CA GLY A 133 12.75 11.07 15.76
C GLY A 133 12.30 9.61 15.64
N ASP A 134 12.60 8.94 14.53
CA ASP A 134 12.38 7.50 14.32
C ASP A 134 13.60 6.68 14.85
N ALA A 135 14.07 7.00 16.06
CA ALA A 135 15.24 6.39 16.70
C ALA A 135 14.88 5.30 17.71
#